data_AF-X6LLG6-F1
#
_entry.id   AF-X6LLG6-F1
#
_cell.length_a   1.000
_cell.length_b   1.000
_cell.length_c   1.000
_cell.angle_alpha   90.00
_cell.angle_beta   90.00
_cell.angle_gamma   90.00
#
_symmetry.space_group_name_H-M   'P 1'
#
loop_
_entity.id
_entity.type
_entity.pdbx_description
1 polymer ?
#
loop_
_entity_poly.entity_id
_entity_poly.type
_entity_poly.pdbx_seq_one_letter_code
_entity_poly.pdbx_strand_id
1 'polypeptide(L)'
;MATLEEEAAISEMAVLTSNVDDDEIEQETRYSSSDVIAAARDITFKQQQKAEKVEREVKAGKITATEAQEELRKAYTTIAHTLDKMELAKEYETDLNNGLTNKQIEEREAKYGKNELSPAYREPWYKKLARFIFGGFFNQLLLFGALLCFVAYALAPYSPSN
;
A
#
# COMPACT_ATOMS: atom_id res chain seq x y z
N MET A 1 24.80 25.68 -34.51
CA MET A 1 24.92 24.24 -34.21
C MET A 1 24.44 23.92 -32.79
N ALA A 2 24.61 24.80 -31.80
CA ALA A 2 24.12 24.58 -30.42
C ALA A 2 22.58 24.52 -30.26
N THR A 3 21.82 25.22 -31.11
CA THR A 3 20.36 25.31 -30.98
C THR A 3 19.61 24.07 -31.47
N LEU A 4 20.22 23.24 -32.31
CA LEU A 4 19.59 22.02 -32.83
C LEU A 4 19.71 20.84 -31.86
N GLU A 5 20.81 20.79 -31.09
CA GLU A 5 20.99 19.79 -30.03
C GLU A 5 20.06 20.08 -28.83
N GLU A 6 19.79 21.36 -28.54
CA GLU A 6 18.89 21.77 -27.46
C GLU A 6 17.42 21.44 -27.79
N GLU A 7 16.96 21.68 -29.02
CA GLU A 7 15.60 21.27 -29.43
C GLU A 7 15.43 19.75 -29.50
N ALA A 8 16.48 19.00 -29.86
CA ALA A 8 16.45 17.53 -29.83
C ALA A 8 16.35 17.00 -28.38
N ALA A 9 17.08 17.59 -27.44
CA ALA A 9 17.02 17.22 -26.03
C ALA A 9 15.66 17.55 -25.39
N ILE A 10 15.04 18.67 -25.78
CA ILE A 10 13.70 19.05 -25.33
C ILE A 10 12.64 18.11 -25.93
N SER A 11 12.79 17.71 -27.18
CA SER A 11 11.91 16.72 -27.82
C SER A 11 12.05 15.33 -27.19
N GLU A 12 13.26 14.91 -26.82
CA GLU A 12 13.51 13.62 -26.15
C GLU A 12 12.97 13.63 -24.72
N MET A 13 13.14 14.72 -23.96
CA MET A 13 12.48 14.91 -22.67
C MET A 13 10.94 14.95 -22.77
N ALA A 14 10.39 15.60 -23.80
CA ALA A 14 8.95 15.67 -24.01
C ALA A 14 8.35 14.28 -24.31
N VAL A 15 9.05 13.45 -25.09
CA VAL A 15 8.66 12.06 -25.37
C VAL A 15 8.79 11.17 -24.12
N LEU A 16 9.76 11.42 -23.24
CA LEU A 16 9.87 10.70 -21.96
C LEU A 16 8.72 11.05 -20.99
N THR A 17 8.16 12.25 -21.10
CA THR A 17 7.00 12.67 -20.28
C THR A 17 5.65 12.22 -20.82
N SER A 18 5.56 11.75 -22.07
CA SER A 18 4.31 11.29 -22.70
C SER A 18 4.06 9.79 -22.56
N ASN A 19 5.04 9.01 -22.10
CA ASN A 19 4.88 7.58 -21.78
C ASN A 19 4.58 7.36 -20.30
N VAL A 20 3.82 8.27 -19.68
CA VAL A 20 3.07 7.90 -18.48
C VAL A 20 1.93 7.05 -19.00
N ASP A 21 2.25 5.76 -19.18
CA ASP A 21 1.26 4.72 -19.38
C ASP A 21 0.13 4.99 -18.38
N ASP A 22 -1.08 5.08 -18.92
CA ASP A 22 -2.31 4.94 -18.16
C ASP A 22 -2.25 3.53 -17.54
N ASP A 23 -1.47 3.39 -16.47
CA ASP A 23 -1.45 2.22 -15.63
C ASP A 23 -2.91 2.04 -15.22
N GLU A 24 -3.51 1.00 -15.76
CA GLU A 24 -4.77 0.44 -15.32
C GLU A 24 -4.59 0.20 -13.83
N ILE A 25 -4.97 1.19 -13.01
CA ILE A 25 -4.73 1.19 -11.56
C ILE A 25 -5.53 0.01 -11.02
N GLU A 26 -4.85 -1.12 -10.90
CA GLU A 26 -5.34 -2.30 -10.23
C GLU A 26 -5.77 -1.82 -8.85
N GLN A 27 -7.08 -1.90 -8.58
CA GLN A 27 -7.65 -1.41 -7.33
C GLN A 27 -7.09 -2.29 -6.21
N GLU A 28 -5.95 -1.88 -5.66
CA GLU A 28 -5.35 -2.53 -4.51
C GLU A 28 -6.39 -2.51 -3.39
N THR A 29 -6.78 -3.71 -2.94
CA THR A 29 -7.86 -3.89 -1.98
C THR A 29 -7.51 -3.13 -0.71
N ARG A 30 -8.25 -2.04 -0.46
CA ARG A 30 -8.10 -1.24 0.75
C ARG A 30 -8.18 -2.14 1.97
N TYR A 31 -7.09 -2.23 2.73
CA TYR A 31 -7.19 -2.52 4.14
C TYR A 31 -7.74 -1.26 4.82
N SER A 32 -8.92 -1.37 5.43
CA SER A 32 -9.43 -0.31 6.30
C SER A 32 -8.40 -0.04 7.41
N SER A 33 -8.35 1.17 7.96
CA SER A 33 -7.52 1.45 9.14
C SER A 33 -7.83 0.48 10.29
N SER A 34 -9.08 0.01 10.38
CA SER A 34 -9.47 -1.08 11.28
C SER A 34 -8.79 -2.41 10.95
N ASP A 35 -8.58 -2.72 9.69
CA ASP A 35 -8.06 -4.00 9.20
C ASP A 35 -6.55 -4.06 9.34
N VAL A 36 -5.84 -2.94 9.17
CA VAL A 36 -4.40 -2.84 9.47
C VAL A 36 -4.15 -3.02 10.96
N ILE A 37 -4.98 -2.39 11.80
CA ILE A 37 -4.88 -2.52 13.26
C ILE A 37 -5.31 -3.93 13.70
N ALA A 38 -6.32 -4.53 13.06
CA ALA A 38 -6.74 -5.90 13.31
C ALA A 38 -5.64 -6.90 12.90
N ALA A 39 -5.03 -6.75 11.73
CA ALA A 39 -3.93 -7.58 11.27
C ALA A 39 -2.72 -7.51 12.21
N ALA A 40 -2.35 -6.31 12.66
CA ALA A 40 -1.28 -6.13 13.64
C ALA A 40 -1.59 -6.82 14.98
N ARG A 41 -2.84 -6.73 15.46
CA ARG A 41 -3.30 -7.44 16.67
C ARG A 41 -3.37 -8.95 16.47
N ASP A 42 -3.73 -9.41 15.29
CA ASP A 42 -3.79 -10.83 14.95
C ASP A 42 -2.39 -11.44 14.90
N ILE A 43 -1.39 -10.69 14.42
CA ILE A 43 0.02 -11.11 14.44
C ILE A 43 0.50 -11.26 15.88
N THR A 44 0.27 -10.27 16.75
CA THR A 44 0.69 -10.35 18.15
C THR A 44 -0.06 -11.43 18.92
N PHE A 45 -1.34 -11.63 18.64
CA PHE A 45 -2.15 -12.69 19.23
C PHE A 45 -1.71 -14.08 18.78
N LYS A 46 -1.44 -14.29 17.49
CA LYS A 46 -0.89 -15.55 16.97
C LYS A 46 0.51 -15.82 17.55
N GLN A 47 1.33 -14.80 17.75
CA GLN A 47 2.63 -14.92 18.41
C GLN A 47 2.47 -15.36 19.88
N GLN A 48 1.55 -14.74 20.62
CA GLN A 48 1.27 -15.10 22.01
C GLN A 48 0.71 -16.52 22.13
N GLN A 49 -0.23 -16.92 21.26
CA GLN A 49 -0.77 -18.28 21.24
C GLN A 49 0.29 -19.33 20.94
N LYS A 50 1.19 -19.04 19.99
CA LYS A 50 2.29 -19.96 19.66
C LYS A 50 3.27 -20.08 20.82
N ALA A 51 3.58 -18.98 21.51
CA ALA A 51 4.42 -19.01 22.70
C ALA A 51 3.77 -19.80 23.84
N GLU A 52 2.48 -19.61 24.09
CA GLU A 52 1.74 -20.34 25.12
C GLU A 52 1.65 -21.84 24.78
N LYS A 53 1.46 -22.19 23.50
CA LYS A 53 1.44 -23.59 23.04
C LYS A 53 2.80 -24.26 23.30
N VAL A 54 3.89 -23.60 22.94
CA VAL A 54 5.26 -24.10 23.20
C VAL A 54 5.47 -24.27 24.71
N GLU A 55 5.03 -23.30 25.53
CA GLU A 55 5.13 -23.41 27.00
C GLU A 55 4.30 -24.59 27.56
N ARG A 56 3.10 -24.83 27.04
CA ARG A 56 2.27 -25.98 27.41
C ARG A 56 2.92 -27.31 27.00
N GLU A 57 3.58 -27.36 25.85
CA GLU A 57 4.26 -28.56 25.35
C GLU A 57 5.55 -28.87 26.13
N VAL A 58 6.25 -27.84 26.61
CA VAL A 58 7.35 -27.96 27.58
C VAL A 58 6.85 -28.48 28.93
N LYS A 59 5.76 -27.90 29.47
CA LYS A 59 5.13 -28.36 30.72
C LYS A 59 4.61 -29.79 30.63
N ALA A 60 4.14 -30.20 29.45
CA ALA A 60 3.72 -31.57 29.16
C ALA A 60 4.88 -32.55 28.92
N GLY A 61 6.13 -32.08 28.94
CA GLY A 61 7.33 -32.91 28.75
C GLY A 61 7.52 -33.48 27.35
N LYS A 62 6.80 -32.93 26.34
CA LYS A 62 6.86 -33.41 24.96
C LYS A 62 8.04 -32.81 24.18
N ILE A 63 8.50 -31.63 24.59
CA ILE A 63 9.53 -30.84 23.91
C ILE A 63 10.56 -30.44 24.95
N THR A 64 11.84 -30.53 24.60
CA THR A 64 12.93 -30.07 25.47
C THR A 64 13.02 -28.55 25.49
N ALA A 65 13.57 -27.97 26.56
CA ALA A 65 13.70 -26.52 26.70
C ALA A 65 14.54 -25.89 25.58
N THR A 66 15.49 -26.64 25.01
CA THR A 66 16.31 -26.24 23.87
C THR A 66 15.50 -26.16 22.57
N GLU A 67 14.67 -27.16 22.29
CA GLU A 67 13.79 -27.19 21.11
C GLU A 67 12.70 -26.09 21.18
N ALA A 68 12.17 -25.84 22.38
CA ALA A 68 11.21 -24.77 22.62
C ALA A 68 11.80 -23.37 22.33
N GLN A 69 13.06 -23.14 22.70
CA GLN A 69 13.75 -21.89 22.35
C GLN A 69 13.99 -21.74 20.86
N GLU A 70 14.27 -22.83 20.14
CA GLU A 70 14.43 -22.79 18.68
C GLU A 70 13.11 -22.47 17.95
N GLU A 71 11.99 -23.03 18.40
CA GLU A 71 10.67 -22.72 17.82
C GLU A 71 10.23 -21.28 18.07
N LEU A 72 10.52 -20.73 19.26
CA LEU A 72 10.29 -19.33 19.59
C LEU A 72 11.18 -18.39 18.78
N ARG A 73 12.45 -18.76 18.58
CA ARG A 73 13.39 -18.01 17.72
C ARG A 73 12.92 -17.96 16.28
N LYS A 74 12.44 -19.08 15.73
CA LYS A 74 11.86 -19.15 14.38
C LYS A 74 10.60 -18.27 14.22
N ALA A 75 9.89 -17.98 15.30
CA ALA A 75 8.72 -17.10 15.28
C ALA A 75 9.07 -15.60 15.32
N TYR A 76 10.29 -15.24 15.74
CA TYR A 76 10.76 -13.86 15.82
C TYR A 76 11.58 -13.53 14.57
N THR A 77 10.89 -13.00 13.57
CA THR A 77 11.48 -12.67 12.28
C THR A 77 12.55 -11.59 12.47
N THR A 78 13.76 -11.90 12.01
CA THR A 78 14.97 -11.04 11.89
C THR A 78 15.89 -10.95 13.11
N ILE A 79 16.47 -12.09 13.51
CA ILE A 79 17.66 -12.13 14.39
C ILE A 79 18.97 -11.86 13.62
N ALA A 80 18.88 -11.34 12.39
CA ALA A 80 20.00 -11.08 11.47
C ALA A 80 21.13 -10.23 12.08
N HIS A 81 20.80 -9.36 13.03
CA HIS A 81 21.77 -8.50 13.74
C HIS A 81 22.58 -9.24 14.83
N THR A 82 22.22 -10.48 15.15
CA THR A 82 22.95 -11.34 16.12
C THR A 82 23.77 -12.43 15.46
N LEU A 83 23.55 -12.69 14.16
CA LEU A 83 24.29 -13.69 13.40
C LEU A 83 25.69 -13.19 13.05
N ASP A 84 26.62 -14.13 12.88
CA ASP A 84 27.93 -13.81 12.32
C ASP A 84 27.81 -13.41 10.85
N LYS A 85 28.75 -12.58 10.37
CA LYS A 85 28.74 -12.05 9.01
C LYS A 85 28.78 -13.16 7.96
N MET A 86 29.47 -14.27 8.23
CA MET A 86 29.61 -15.36 7.28
C MET A 86 28.34 -16.22 7.20
N GLU A 87 27.64 -16.39 8.33
CA GLU A 87 26.34 -17.06 8.38
C GLU A 87 25.26 -16.21 7.70
N LEU A 88 25.29 -14.89 7.94
CA LEU A 88 24.40 -13.93 7.31
C LEU A 88 24.56 -13.90 5.78
N ALA A 89 25.81 -13.87 5.30
CA ALA A 89 26.13 -13.91 3.88
C ALA A 89 25.58 -15.18 3.20
N LYS A 90 25.61 -16.31 3.90
CA LYS A 90 25.07 -17.59 3.43
C LYS A 90 23.54 -17.60 3.40
N GLU A 91 22.89 -17.06 4.42
CA GLU A 91 21.43 -17.05 4.50
C GLU A 91 20.77 -16.10 3.49
N TYR A 92 21.40 -14.95 3.21
CA TYR A 92 20.91 -13.99 2.22
C TYR A 92 21.47 -14.21 0.81
N GLU A 93 22.36 -15.19 0.63
CA GLU A 93 23.06 -15.49 -0.64
C GLU A 93 23.73 -14.23 -1.21
N THR A 94 24.58 -13.60 -0.41
CA THR A 94 25.26 -12.34 -0.73
C THR A 94 26.76 -12.43 -0.46
N ASP A 95 27.60 -11.85 -1.31
CA ASP A 95 29.03 -11.74 -1.07
C ASP A 95 29.36 -10.49 -0.25
N LEU A 96 30.15 -10.65 0.82
CA LEU A 96 30.54 -9.54 1.71
C LEU A 96 31.46 -8.51 1.05
N ASN A 97 32.21 -8.90 0.01
CA ASN A 97 33.18 -8.03 -0.66
C ASN A 97 32.62 -7.39 -1.94
N ASN A 98 31.88 -8.16 -2.74
CA ASN A 98 31.44 -7.75 -4.08
C ASN A 98 29.92 -7.52 -4.18
N GLY A 99 29.14 -7.85 -3.15
CA GLY A 99 27.69 -7.67 -3.14
C GLY A 99 26.93 -8.70 -3.98
N LEU A 100 25.80 -8.27 -4.57
CA LEU A 100 24.96 -9.10 -5.44
C LEU A 100 25.38 -8.92 -6.91
N THR A 101 25.15 -9.95 -7.72
CA THR A 101 25.32 -9.86 -9.18
C THR A 101 24.13 -9.16 -9.85
N ASN A 102 24.34 -8.50 -10.99
CA ASN A 102 23.26 -7.80 -11.71
C ASN A 102 22.07 -8.70 -12.05
N LYS A 103 22.30 -9.98 -12.40
CA LYS A 103 21.22 -10.95 -12.65
C LYS A 103 20.37 -11.23 -11.42
N GLN A 104 21.04 -11.41 -10.28
CA GLN A 104 20.37 -11.61 -9.00
C GLN A 104 19.60 -10.38 -8.53
N ILE A 105 20.03 -9.18 -8.92
CA ILE A 105 19.31 -7.94 -8.64
C ILE A 105 18.00 -7.92 -9.43
N GLU A 106 18.05 -8.20 -10.73
CA GLU A 106 16.88 -8.23 -11.61
C GLU A 106 15.86 -9.30 -11.17
N GLU A 107 16.32 -10.50 -10.80
CA GLU A 107 15.46 -11.56 -10.25
C GLU A 107 14.80 -11.16 -8.92
N ARG A 108 15.54 -10.49 -8.03
CA ARG A 108 14.99 -10.03 -6.74
C ARG A 108 14.05 -8.84 -6.93
N GLU A 109 14.34 -7.92 -7.86
CA GLU A 109 13.48 -6.79 -8.19
C GLU A 109 12.14 -7.27 -8.78
N ALA A 110 12.17 -8.27 -9.66
CA ALA A 110 10.95 -8.89 -10.18
C ALA A 110 10.13 -9.62 -9.10
N LYS A 111 10.80 -10.20 -8.08
CA LYS A 111 10.14 -10.96 -7.01
C LYS A 111 9.59 -10.09 -5.88
N TYR A 112 10.34 -9.08 -5.45
CA TYR A 112 10.02 -8.26 -4.27
C TYR A 112 9.50 -6.87 -4.62
N GLY A 113 9.65 -6.44 -5.88
CA GLY A 113 9.34 -5.09 -6.30
C GLY A 113 10.39 -4.06 -5.86
N LYS A 114 10.14 -2.80 -6.19
CA LYS A 114 10.99 -1.68 -5.76
C LYS A 114 10.92 -1.53 -4.24
N ASN A 115 12.06 -1.27 -3.60
CA ASN A 115 12.14 -1.00 -2.16
C ASN A 115 11.67 0.43 -1.84
N GLU A 116 10.46 0.76 -2.27
CA GLU A 116 9.79 2.03 -2.06
C GLU A 116 8.51 1.75 -1.28
N LEU A 117 8.23 2.58 -0.29
CA LEU A 117 6.96 2.50 0.42
C LEU A 117 5.85 2.87 -0.57
N SER A 118 4.96 1.92 -0.85
CA SER A 118 3.79 2.16 -1.71
C SER A 118 3.04 3.39 -1.20
N PRO A 119 2.94 4.46 -2.00
CA PRO A 119 2.29 5.68 -1.54
C PRO A 119 0.81 5.37 -1.30
N ALA A 120 0.31 5.75 -0.12
CA ALA A 120 -1.07 5.50 0.24
C ALA A 120 -2.02 6.08 -0.83
N TYR A 121 -2.98 5.28 -1.28
CA TYR A 121 -3.98 5.71 -2.26
C TYR A 121 -4.68 6.99 -1.81
N ARG A 122 -4.47 8.09 -2.53
CA ARG A 122 -5.15 9.36 -2.29
C ARG A 122 -6.33 9.49 -3.24
N GLU A 123 -7.55 9.49 -2.69
CA GLU A 123 -8.71 9.92 -3.47
C GLU A 123 -8.48 11.35 -3.99
N PRO A 124 -8.75 11.60 -5.29
CA PRO A 124 -8.65 12.93 -5.85
C PRO A 124 -9.66 13.88 -5.17
N TRP A 125 -9.32 15.16 -5.13
CA TRP A 125 -10.03 16.16 -4.32
C TRP A 125 -11.52 16.29 -4.65
N TYR A 126 -11.90 16.12 -5.92
CA TYR A 126 -13.29 16.21 -6.36
C TYR A 126 -14.16 15.04 -5.85
N LYS A 127 -13.59 13.83 -5.69
CA LYS A 127 -14.32 12.69 -5.10
C LYS A 127 -14.56 12.91 -3.61
N LYS A 128 -13.60 13.51 -2.91
CA LYS A 128 -13.75 13.92 -1.50
C LYS A 128 -14.82 15.00 -1.34
N LEU A 129 -14.83 15.99 -2.23
CA LEU A 129 -15.83 17.04 -2.26
C LEU A 129 -17.24 16.48 -2.53
N ALA A 130 -17.38 15.59 -3.50
CA ALA A 130 -18.66 14.94 -3.78
C ALA A 130 -19.19 14.17 -2.57
N ARG A 131 -18.32 13.45 -1.86
CA ARG A 131 -18.71 12.76 -0.62
C ARG A 131 -19.12 13.72 0.51
N PHE A 132 -18.51 14.90 0.59
CA PHE A 132 -18.93 15.93 1.55
C PHE A 132 -20.29 16.54 1.19
N ILE A 133 -20.53 16.79 -0.10
CA ILE A 133 -21.80 17.36 -0.58
C ILE A 133 -22.94 16.35 -0.47
N PHE A 134 -22.75 15.11 -0.92
CA PHE A 134 -23.81 14.08 -0.93
C PHE A 134 -23.86 13.21 0.33
N GLY A 135 -22.98 13.44 1.30
CA GLY A 135 -22.87 12.61 2.50
C GLY A 135 -23.93 12.87 3.57
N GLY A 136 -24.57 14.04 3.56
CA GLY A 136 -25.60 14.42 4.52
C GLY A 136 -27.00 14.29 3.94
N PHE A 137 -27.93 13.65 4.67
CA PHE A 137 -29.34 13.53 4.27
C PHE A 137 -29.95 14.92 3.99
N PHE A 138 -29.70 15.91 4.85
CA PHE A 138 -30.17 17.28 4.65
C PHE A 138 -29.65 17.93 3.35
N ASN A 139 -28.40 17.66 2.95
CA ASN A 139 -27.83 18.19 1.72
C ASN A 139 -28.49 17.57 0.47
N GLN A 140 -28.86 16.28 0.56
CA GLN A 140 -29.66 15.63 -0.47
C GLN A 140 -31.04 16.29 -0.62
N LEU A 141 -31.69 16.63 0.49
CA LEU A 141 -32.96 17.36 0.47
C LEU A 141 -32.82 18.74 -0.20
N LEU A 142 -31.73 19.47 0.08
CA LEU A 142 -31.46 20.76 -0.55
C LEU A 142 -31.28 20.63 -2.07
N LEU A 143 -30.57 19.60 -2.53
CA LEU A 143 -30.36 19.36 -3.96
C LEU A 143 -31.68 19.00 -4.66
N PHE A 144 -32.52 18.18 -4.05
CA PHE A 144 -33.85 17.89 -4.59
C PHE A 144 -34.77 19.13 -4.59
N GLY A 145 -34.73 19.94 -3.54
CA GLY A 145 -35.50 21.19 -3.46
C GLY A 145 -35.07 22.20 -4.52
N ALA A 146 -33.77 22.36 -4.74
CA ALA A 146 -33.23 23.21 -5.79
C ALA A 146 -33.67 22.73 -7.18
N LEU A 147 -33.57 21.42 -7.44
CA LEU A 147 -34.02 20.82 -8.70
C LEU A 147 -35.52 21.07 -8.93
N LEU A 148 -36.35 20.90 -7.90
CA LEU A 148 -37.80 21.11 -7.98
C LEU A 148 -38.16 22.57 -8.26
N CYS A 149 -37.39 23.52 -7.72
CA CYS A 149 -37.57 24.95 -7.98
C CYS A 149 -37.25 25.31 -9.43
N PHE A 150 -36.19 24.73 -10.01
CA PHE A 150 -35.87 24.88 -11.44
C PHE A 150 -36.96 24.27 -12.33
N VAL A 151 -37.49 23.09 -11.99
CA VAL A 151 -38.59 22.46 -12.74
C VAL A 151 -39.86 23.31 -12.69
N ALA A 152 -40.22 23.83 -11.52
CA ALA A 152 -41.38 24.70 -11.37
C ALA A 152 -41.23 25.99 -12.19
N TYR A 153 -40.03 26.61 -12.19
CA TYR A 153 -39.74 27.77 -13.03
C TYR A 153 -39.82 27.44 -14.52
N ALA A 154 -39.28 26.29 -14.95
CA ALA A 154 -39.32 25.86 -16.35
C ALA A 154 -40.75 25.57 -16.87
N LEU A 155 -41.67 25.16 -15.97
CA LEU A 155 -43.07 24.88 -16.31
C LEU A 155 -44.00 26.07 -16.13
N ALA A 156 -43.56 27.14 -15.48
CA ALA A 156 -44.38 28.33 -15.29
C ALA A 156 -44.62 29.03 -16.64
N PRO A 157 -45.88 29.14 -17.13
CA PRO A 157 -46.16 29.94 -18.32
C PRO A 157 -45.94 31.40 -17.94
N TYR A 158 -45.02 32.06 -18.64
CA TYR A 158 -44.78 33.49 -18.51
C TYR A 158 -46.05 34.27 -18.85
N SER A 159 -46.82 34.66 -17.82
CA SER A 159 -47.93 35.60 -17.92
C SER A 159 -47.55 36.87 -17.16
N PRO A 160 -46.96 37.87 -17.82
CA PRO A 160 -46.70 39.17 -17.20
C PRO A 160 -48.03 39.93 -17.11
N SER A 161 -48.72 39.81 -15.98
CA SER A 161 -49.77 40.76 -15.60
C SER A 161 -49.22 41.62 -14.45
N ASN A 162 -48.56 42.71 -14.84
CA ASN A 162 -48.27 43.85 -13.98
C ASN A 162 -49.24 44.98 -14.33
#